data_AF-A0A5A9DS18-F1
#
_entry.id   AF-A0A5A9DS18-F1
#
_cell.length_a   1.000
_cell.length_b   1.000
_cell.length_c   1.000
_cell.angle_alpha   90.00
_cell.angle_beta   90.00
_cell.angle_gamma   90.00
#
_symmetry.space_group_name_H-M   'P 1'
#
loop_
_entity.id
_entity.type
_entity.pdbx_description
1 polymer ?
#
loop_
_entity_poly.entity_id
_entity_poly.type
_entity_poly.pdbx_seq_one_letter_code
_entity_poly.pdbx_strand_id
1 'polypeptide(L)'
;MKRYSFLFLLSILLLSACGGGGETGGGKTDYEETKKMVVDILKTDDGKKAIQEIMSDEKMKSELIMDQGVVTETITKTLTSEKGTEFWKKSFEDPKFAEAMAKSMKDGNEKLLKDLMKDPEYQKMMMDLFKDPEFQKELTETLKSQEYREHLQKVITETFESPLFKAKIQDVLLKAAGEMKEGGESGGGEQGGGESGGGGESGDSGGSGSGGGGQ
;
A
#
# COMPACT_ATOMS: atom_id res chain seq x y z
N MET A 1 22.44 -66.92 80.71
CA MET A 1 23.22 -66.61 79.50
C MET A 1 22.86 -65.29 78.77
N LYS A 2 21.85 -64.50 79.21
CA LYS A 2 21.54 -63.19 78.60
C LYS A 2 22.30 -61.98 79.17
N ARG A 3 23.03 -62.13 80.28
CA ARG A 3 23.81 -61.04 80.92
C ARG A 3 25.23 -60.88 80.35
N TYR A 4 25.83 -61.95 79.83
CA TYR A 4 27.15 -61.90 79.18
C TYR A 4 27.08 -61.41 77.72
N SER A 5 25.94 -61.58 77.05
CA SER A 5 25.70 -61.07 75.69
C SER A 5 25.64 -59.54 75.62
N PHE A 6 25.11 -58.89 76.67
CA PHE A 6 25.06 -57.42 76.75
C PHE A 6 26.44 -56.81 77.09
N LEU A 7 27.28 -57.54 77.83
CA LEU A 7 28.65 -57.12 78.16
C LEU A 7 29.58 -57.21 76.93
N PHE A 8 29.33 -58.16 76.03
CA PHE A 8 30.11 -58.33 74.80
C PHE A 8 29.74 -57.30 73.71
N LEU A 9 28.48 -56.88 73.65
CA LEU A 9 27.99 -55.85 72.71
C LEU A 9 28.49 -54.44 73.08
N LEU A 10 28.63 -54.14 74.38
CA LEU A 10 29.13 -52.85 74.86
C LEU A 10 30.65 -52.69 74.64
N SER A 11 31.39 -53.80 74.57
CA SER A 11 32.85 -53.80 74.36
C SER A 11 33.24 -53.54 72.90
N ILE A 12 32.34 -53.79 71.93
CA ILE A 12 32.57 -53.51 70.50
C ILE A 12 32.36 -52.02 70.18
N LEU A 13 31.47 -51.33 70.89
CA LEU A 13 31.18 -49.91 70.66
C LEU A 13 32.31 -48.98 71.12
N LEU A 14 33.15 -49.41 72.06
CA LEU A 14 34.28 -48.64 72.60
C LEU A 14 35.57 -48.79 71.77
N LEU A 15 35.64 -49.76 70.85
CA LEU A 15 36.81 -49.98 69.98
C LEU A 15 36.76 -49.20 68.65
N SER A 16 35.62 -48.58 68.30
CA SER A 16 35.50 -47.67 67.16
C SER A 16 35.85 -46.21 67.50
N ALA A 17 36.28 -45.95 68.73
CA ALA A 17 36.51 -44.61 69.25
C ALA A 17 37.93 -44.43 69.81
N CYS A 18 38.97 -44.94 69.13
CA CYS A 18 40.33 -44.43 69.31
C CYS A 18 41.29 -44.95 68.22
N GLY A 19 41.66 -44.10 67.25
CA GLY A 19 42.89 -44.27 66.47
C GLY A 19 42.80 -43.93 64.98
N GLY A 20 43.31 -42.75 64.60
CA GLY A 20 43.71 -42.46 63.21
C GLY A 20 43.32 -41.06 62.75
N GLY A 21 44.22 -40.09 62.90
CA GLY A 21 44.01 -38.69 62.53
C GLY A 21 43.93 -38.43 61.02
N GLY A 22 43.34 -37.29 60.68
CA GLY A 22 43.26 -36.77 59.32
C GLY A 22 42.13 -35.75 59.16
N GLU A 23 42.44 -34.49 59.44
CA GLU A 23 41.84 -33.29 58.84
C GLU A 23 40.30 -33.15 58.81
N THR A 24 39.79 -32.59 59.90
CA THR A 24 38.74 -31.57 59.84
C THR A 24 39.22 -30.34 59.06
N GLY A 25 38.90 -30.24 57.75
CA GLY A 25 39.21 -29.01 56.98
C GLY A 25 39.02 -28.99 55.44
N GLY A 26 38.64 -30.08 54.76
CA GLY A 26 38.73 -30.17 53.28
C GLY A 26 37.63 -29.52 52.43
N GLY A 27 36.41 -29.31 52.96
CA GLY A 27 35.23 -29.05 52.12
C GLY A 27 35.21 -27.74 51.31
N LYS A 28 36.12 -26.79 51.55
CA LYS A 28 36.15 -25.48 50.88
C LYS A 28 37.33 -25.32 49.91
N THR A 29 38.45 -25.99 50.19
CA THR A 29 39.64 -26.00 49.30
C THR A 29 39.42 -26.95 48.13
N ASP A 30 38.82 -28.12 48.37
CA ASP A 30 38.45 -29.07 47.31
C ASP A 30 37.40 -28.51 46.34
N TYR A 31 36.51 -27.62 46.80
CA TYR A 31 35.47 -27.04 45.96
C TYR A 31 36.03 -26.07 44.92
N GLU A 32 36.96 -25.18 45.31
CA GLU A 32 37.59 -24.25 44.35
C GLU A 32 38.55 -24.99 43.40
N GLU A 33 39.24 -26.04 43.86
CA GLU A 33 40.07 -26.89 43.00
C GLU A 33 39.24 -27.71 42.02
N THR A 34 38.13 -28.32 42.48
CA THR A 34 37.18 -29.05 41.61
C THR A 34 36.51 -28.10 40.62
N LYS A 35 36.12 -26.90 41.04
CA LYS A 35 35.56 -25.87 40.16
C LYS A 35 36.55 -25.43 39.10
N LYS A 36 37.82 -25.23 39.46
CA LYS A 36 38.88 -24.89 38.51
C LYS A 36 39.10 -26.03 37.51
N MET A 37 39.13 -27.28 38.00
CA MET A 37 39.22 -28.47 37.15
C MET A 37 38.03 -28.58 36.18
N VAL A 38 36.80 -28.36 36.63
CA VAL A 38 35.60 -28.38 35.76
C VAL A 38 35.62 -27.25 34.74
N VAL A 39 36.03 -26.04 35.14
CA VAL A 39 36.16 -24.90 34.21
C VAL A 39 37.25 -25.16 33.17
N ASP A 40 38.35 -25.79 33.57
CA ASP A 40 39.44 -26.12 32.66
C ASP A 40 39.01 -27.25 31.69
N ILE A 41 38.28 -28.27 32.15
CA ILE A 41 37.66 -29.31 31.31
C ILE A 41 36.67 -28.71 30.30
N LEU A 42 35.84 -27.74 30.69
CA LEU A 42 34.93 -27.07 29.75
C LEU A 42 35.67 -26.21 28.72
N LYS A 43 36.86 -25.70 29.06
CA LYS A 43 37.69 -24.88 28.16
C LYS A 43 38.60 -25.70 27.25
N THR A 44 38.87 -26.96 27.56
CA THR A 44 39.66 -27.84 26.68
C THR A 44 38.94 -28.06 25.36
N ASP A 45 39.71 -28.49 24.35
CA ASP A 45 39.18 -28.77 23.03
C ASP A 45 38.15 -29.91 23.05
N ASP A 46 38.31 -30.87 23.98
CA ASP A 46 37.37 -31.97 24.15
C ASP A 46 36.06 -31.49 24.81
N GLY A 47 36.12 -30.58 25.78
CA GLY A 47 34.92 -29.95 26.36
C GLY A 47 34.14 -29.12 25.34
N LYS A 48 34.85 -28.33 24.52
CA LYS A 48 34.22 -27.57 23.42
C LYS A 48 33.61 -28.48 22.36
N LYS A 49 34.29 -29.56 21.97
CA LYS A 49 33.76 -30.55 21.02
C LYS A 49 32.52 -31.26 21.56
N ALA A 50 32.54 -31.68 22.83
CA ALA A 50 31.40 -32.30 23.46
C ALA A 50 30.18 -31.36 23.52
N ILE A 51 30.39 -30.09 23.87
CA ILE A 51 29.31 -29.08 23.83
C ILE A 51 28.84 -28.86 22.39
N GLN A 52 29.74 -28.79 21.42
CA GLN A 52 29.39 -28.63 20.00
C GLN A 52 28.59 -29.81 19.47
N GLU A 53 28.91 -31.04 19.88
CA GLU A 53 28.19 -32.26 19.51
C GLU A 53 26.78 -32.26 20.12
N ILE A 54 26.66 -31.90 21.41
CA ILE A 54 25.38 -31.75 22.10
C ILE A 54 24.55 -30.61 21.49
N MET A 55 25.15 -29.46 21.17
CA MET A 55 24.46 -28.35 20.48
C MET A 55 24.13 -28.67 19.02
N SER A 56 24.75 -29.69 18.42
CA SER A 56 24.43 -30.14 17.07
C SER A 56 23.23 -31.09 17.05
N ASP A 57 22.88 -31.69 18.18
CA ASP A 57 21.70 -32.52 18.38
C ASP A 57 20.42 -31.70 18.15
N GLU A 58 19.54 -32.21 17.28
CA GLU A 58 18.27 -31.58 16.91
C GLU A 58 17.35 -31.32 18.11
N LYS A 59 17.34 -32.24 19.08
CA LYS A 59 16.52 -32.14 20.29
C LYS A 59 17.02 -31.02 21.19
N MET A 60 18.34 -30.90 21.32
CA MET A 60 18.97 -29.82 22.10
C MET A 60 18.83 -28.45 21.42
N LYS A 61 18.98 -28.38 20.09
CA LYS A 61 18.71 -27.16 19.30
C LYS A 61 17.28 -26.70 19.48
N SER A 62 16.32 -27.61 19.41
CA SER A 62 14.91 -27.29 19.62
C SER A 62 14.68 -26.70 21.01
N GLU A 63 15.22 -27.32 22.06
CA GLU A 63 15.04 -26.88 23.44
C GLU A 63 15.76 -25.55 23.76
N LEU A 64 16.91 -25.28 23.11
CA LEU A 64 17.62 -24.00 23.22
C LEU A 64 16.96 -22.85 22.43
N ILE A 65 16.35 -23.16 21.28
CA ILE A 65 15.64 -22.19 20.42
C ILE A 65 14.25 -21.87 20.99
N MET A 66 13.74 -22.62 21.96
CA MET A 66 12.43 -22.41 22.58
C MET A 66 12.40 -21.33 23.68
N ASP A 67 13.43 -20.47 23.83
CA ASP A 67 13.22 -19.23 24.59
C ASP A 67 12.33 -18.28 23.78
N GLN A 68 11.02 -18.48 23.94
CA GLN A 68 9.99 -17.76 23.22
C GLN A 68 10.08 -16.24 23.43
N GLY A 69 10.61 -15.79 24.58
CA GLY A 69 10.83 -14.38 24.88
C GLY A 69 11.93 -13.79 24.01
N VAL A 70 13.10 -14.43 24.00
CA VAL A 70 14.26 -13.98 23.19
C VAL A 70 13.96 -14.09 21.68
N VAL A 71 13.28 -15.15 21.24
CA VAL A 71 12.90 -15.32 19.83
C VAL A 71 11.90 -14.23 19.40
N THR A 72 10.86 -13.97 20.19
CA THR A 72 9.87 -12.93 19.87
C THR A 72 10.53 -11.55 19.83
N GLU A 73 11.33 -11.21 20.85
CA GLU A 73 12.04 -9.93 20.90
C GLU A 73 12.99 -9.77 19.71
N THR A 74 13.73 -10.82 19.37
CA THR A 74 14.67 -10.79 18.23
C THR A 74 13.94 -10.64 16.90
N ILE A 75 12.82 -11.35 16.70
CA ILE A 75 12.01 -11.22 15.50
C ILE A 75 11.41 -9.81 15.41
N THR A 76 10.77 -9.32 16.48
CA THR A 76 10.21 -7.97 16.51
C THR A 76 11.27 -6.93 16.21
N LYS A 77 12.40 -6.96 16.94
CA LYS A 77 13.50 -6.01 16.76
C LYS A 77 14.09 -6.07 15.35
N THR A 78 14.21 -7.27 14.77
CA THR A 78 14.73 -7.43 13.42
C THR A 78 13.75 -6.89 12.39
N LEU A 79 12.46 -7.24 12.48
CA LEU A 79 11.43 -6.81 11.54
C LEU A 79 11.15 -5.30 11.62
N THR A 80 11.23 -4.70 12.80
CA THR A 80 11.03 -3.25 12.99
C THR A 80 12.31 -2.43 12.82
N SER A 81 13.46 -3.07 12.63
CA SER A 81 14.72 -2.36 12.39
C SER A 81 14.79 -1.81 10.97
N GLU A 82 15.73 -0.90 10.74
CA GLU A 82 16.08 -0.42 9.40
C GLU A 82 16.45 -1.57 8.45
N LYS A 83 17.17 -2.59 8.96
CA LYS A 83 17.52 -3.79 8.18
C LYS A 83 16.28 -4.59 7.78
N GLY A 84 15.28 -4.68 8.65
CA GLY A 84 13.99 -5.30 8.33
C GLY A 84 13.25 -4.51 7.25
N THR A 85 13.24 -3.18 7.37
CA THR A 85 12.65 -2.30 6.35
C THR A 85 13.34 -2.45 4.99
N GLU A 86 14.67 -2.49 4.97
CA GLU A 86 15.47 -2.69 3.76
C GLU A 86 15.23 -4.08 3.15
N PHE A 87 15.14 -5.12 3.99
CA PHE A 87 14.73 -6.46 3.57
C PHE A 87 13.38 -6.43 2.85
N TRP A 88 12.36 -5.84 3.47
CA TRP A 88 11.03 -5.74 2.84
C TRP A 88 11.06 -4.97 1.53
N LYS A 89 11.75 -3.82 1.46
CA LYS A 89 11.91 -3.06 0.22
C LYS A 89 12.50 -3.92 -0.90
N LYS A 90 13.61 -4.60 -0.61
CA LYS A 90 14.28 -5.48 -1.58
C LYS A 90 13.44 -6.70 -1.94
N SER A 91 12.69 -7.26 -1.00
CA SER A 91 11.77 -8.36 -1.28
C SER A 91 10.61 -7.94 -2.17
N PHE A 92 10.07 -6.73 -2.01
CA PHE A 92 9.03 -6.19 -2.89
C PHE A 92 9.52 -5.85 -4.30
N GLU A 93 10.83 -5.72 -4.52
CA GLU A 93 11.42 -5.60 -5.86
C GLU A 93 11.41 -6.93 -6.63
N ASP A 94 11.32 -8.09 -5.95
CA ASP A 94 11.16 -9.39 -6.59
C ASP A 94 9.70 -9.56 -7.09
N PRO A 95 9.46 -9.67 -8.41
CA PRO A 95 8.12 -9.81 -8.96
C PRO A 95 7.37 -11.04 -8.41
N LYS A 96 8.05 -12.15 -8.13
CA LYS A 96 7.40 -13.36 -7.61
C LYS A 96 6.91 -13.17 -6.18
N PHE A 97 7.71 -12.48 -5.38
CA PHE A 97 7.35 -12.15 -4.01
C PHE A 97 6.21 -11.13 -3.99
N ALA A 98 6.31 -10.07 -4.78
CA ALA A 98 5.27 -9.06 -4.93
C ALA A 98 3.95 -9.67 -5.43
N GLU A 99 4.00 -10.58 -6.40
CA GLU A 99 2.82 -11.28 -6.91
C GLU A 99 2.17 -12.16 -5.84
N ALA A 100 2.97 -12.93 -5.09
CA ALA A 100 2.45 -13.78 -4.03
C ALA A 100 1.80 -12.94 -2.90
N MET A 101 2.43 -11.84 -2.52
CA MET A 101 1.90 -10.90 -1.52
C MET A 101 0.64 -10.18 -2.03
N ALA A 102 0.62 -9.71 -3.28
CA ALA A 102 -0.55 -9.08 -3.86
C ALA A 102 -1.74 -10.06 -3.94
N LYS A 103 -1.47 -11.33 -4.31
CA LYS A 103 -2.49 -12.39 -4.33
C LYS A 103 -3.03 -12.69 -2.94
N SER A 104 -2.18 -12.77 -1.92
CA SER A 104 -2.64 -13.03 -0.55
C SER A 104 -3.45 -11.86 0.03
N MET A 105 -3.13 -10.63 -0.36
CA MET A 105 -3.83 -9.42 0.09
C MET A 105 -5.07 -9.09 -0.75
N LYS A 106 -5.30 -9.77 -1.88
CA LYS A 106 -6.34 -9.41 -2.86
C LYS A 106 -7.72 -9.26 -2.22
N ASP A 107 -8.18 -10.27 -1.48
CA ASP A 107 -9.53 -10.28 -0.92
C ASP A 107 -9.72 -9.19 0.15
N GLY A 108 -8.70 -9.00 1.00
CA GLY A 108 -8.69 -7.94 2.01
C GLY A 108 -8.66 -6.55 1.40
N ASN A 109 -7.86 -6.36 0.35
CA ASN A 109 -7.75 -5.09 -0.38
C ASN A 109 -9.03 -4.79 -1.17
N GLU A 110 -9.65 -5.79 -1.79
CA GLU A 110 -10.95 -5.64 -2.48
C GLU A 110 -12.04 -5.22 -1.49
N LYS A 111 -12.08 -5.85 -0.31
CA LYS A 111 -13.03 -5.47 0.74
C LYS A 111 -12.78 -4.05 1.23
N LEU A 112 -11.53 -3.71 1.53
CA LEU A 112 -11.14 -2.37 1.95
C LEU A 112 -11.54 -1.32 0.91
N LEU A 113 -11.28 -1.57 -0.38
CA LEU A 113 -11.64 -0.65 -1.45
C LEU A 113 -13.16 -0.50 -1.58
N LYS A 114 -13.93 -1.59 -1.46
CA LYS A 114 -15.41 -1.54 -1.47
C LYS A 114 -15.97 -0.75 -0.30
N ASP A 115 -15.35 -0.85 0.86
CA ASP A 115 -15.77 -0.11 2.04
C ASP A 115 -15.37 1.37 1.94
N LEU A 116 -14.17 1.67 1.45
CA LEU A 116 -13.72 3.03 1.14
C LEU A 116 -14.60 3.71 0.08
N MET A 117 -15.06 3.01 -0.95
CA MET A 117 -16.00 3.60 -1.92
C MET A 117 -17.32 4.10 -1.30
N LYS A 118 -17.69 3.61 -0.12
CA LYS A 118 -18.86 4.09 0.64
C LYS A 118 -18.51 5.19 1.63
N ASP A 119 -17.22 5.44 1.87
CA ASP A 119 -16.74 6.45 2.78
C ASP A 119 -16.82 7.85 2.14
N PRO A 120 -17.36 8.86 2.84
CA PRO A 120 -17.50 10.22 2.31
C PRO A 120 -16.17 10.90 1.92
N GLU A 121 -15.08 10.65 2.65
CA GLU A 121 -13.78 11.28 2.35
C GLU A 121 -13.18 10.68 1.09
N TYR A 122 -13.25 9.35 0.94
CA TYR A 122 -12.80 8.69 -0.28
C TYR A 122 -13.67 9.06 -1.49
N GLN A 123 -14.98 9.17 -1.32
CA GLN A 123 -15.87 9.67 -2.37
C GLN A 123 -15.51 11.10 -2.79
N LYS A 124 -15.15 11.97 -1.85
CA LYS A 124 -14.72 13.33 -2.17
C LYS A 124 -13.43 13.32 -3.00
N MET A 125 -12.44 12.51 -2.62
CA MET A 125 -11.22 12.34 -3.40
C MET A 125 -11.51 11.82 -4.81
N MET A 126 -12.44 10.85 -4.95
CA MET A 126 -12.87 10.33 -6.25
C MET A 126 -13.60 11.39 -7.10
N MET A 127 -14.43 12.23 -6.47
CA MET A 127 -15.10 13.33 -7.16
C MET A 127 -14.12 14.40 -7.64
N ASP A 128 -13.03 14.63 -6.92
CA ASP A 128 -11.98 15.52 -7.37
C ASP A 128 -11.18 14.93 -8.54
N LEU A 129 -10.99 13.60 -8.57
CA LEU A 129 -10.44 12.90 -9.74
C LEU A 129 -11.34 13.05 -10.98
N PHE A 130 -12.66 12.97 -10.84
CA PHE A 130 -13.58 13.19 -11.97
C PHE A 130 -13.59 14.63 -12.50
N LYS A 131 -13.07 15.61 -11.74
CA LYS A 131 -12.90 16.97 -12.23
C LYS A 131 -11.62 17.15 -13.02
N ASP A 132 -10.78 16.12 -13.13
CA ASP A 132 -9.56 16.20 -13.92
C ASP A 132 -9.86 16.55 -15.40
N PRO A 133 -9.09 17.46 -16.03
CA PRO A 133 -9.31 17.87 -17.41
C PRO A 133 -9.33 16.71 -18.42
N GLU A 134 -8.55 15.65 -18.20
CA GLU A 134 -8.54 14.48 -19.08
C GLU A 134 -9.86 13.73 -19.02
N PHE A 135 -10.40 13.53 -17.80
CA PHE A 135 -11.70 12.92 -17.61
C PHE A 135 -12.83 13.79 -18.19
N GLN A 136 -12.75 15.11 -18.00
CA GLN A 136 -13.72 16.04 -18.61
C GLN A 136 -13.71 15.99 -20.14
N LYS A 137 -12.55 15.78 -20.75
CA LYS A 137 -12.42 15.64 -22.20
C LYS A 137 -13.11 14.37 -22.69
N GLU A 138 -12.85 13.24 -22.06
CA GLU A 138 -13.48 11.95 -22.40
C GLU A 138 -15.00 12.00 -22.19
N LEU A 139 -15.45 12.63 -21.09
CA LEU A 139 -16.87 12.88 -20.84
C LEU A 139 -17.48 13.78 -21.92
N THR A 140 -16.77 14.82 -22.35
CA THR A 140 -17.23 15.73 -23.41
C THR A 140 -17.30 15.04 -24.78
N GLU A 141 -16.36 14.16 -25.09
CA GLU A 141 -16.39 13.33 -26.29
C GLU A 141 -17.59 12.37 -26.27
N THR A 142 -17.86 11.76 -25.11
CA THR A 142 -19.04 10.92 -24.89
C THR A 142 -20.34 11.70 -25.06
N LEU A 143 -20.45 12.91 -24.50
CA LEU A 143 -21.61 13.78 -24.69
C LEU A 143 -21.79 14.26 -26.13
N LYS A 144 -20.73 14.25 -26.94
CA LYS A 144 -20.79 14.57 -28.37
C LYS A 144 -21.01 13.34 -29.25
N SER A 145 -21.06 12.14 -28.66
CA SER A 145 -21.26 10.89 -29.38
C SER A 145 -22.61 10.86 -30.09
N GLN A 146 -22.72 10.02 -31.11
CA GLN A 146 -23.95 9.91 -31.89
C GLN A 146 -25.13 9.43 -31.03
N GLU A 147 -24.86 8.49 -30.12
CA GLU A 147 -25.85 7.93 -29.19
C GLU A 147 -26.40 9.01 -28.25
N TYR A 148 -25.52 9.86 -27.70
CA TYR A 148 -25.98 10.96 -26.84
C TYR A 148 -26.70 12.05 -27.63
N ARG A 149 -26.29 12.31 -28.88
CA ARG A 149 -26.98 13.26 -29.78
C ARG A 149 -28.41 12.81 -30.09
N GLU A 150 -28.65 11.52 -30.32
CA GLU A 150 -30.00 10.99 -30.53
C GLU A 150 -30.88 11.21 -29.30
N HIS A 151 -30.35 10.92 -28.11
CA HIS A 151 -31.06 11.21 -26.86
C HIS A 151 -31.33 12.71 -26.70
N LEU A 152 -30.33 13.55 -26.98
CA LEU A 152 -30.45 15.00 -26.90
C LEU A 152 -31.49 15.55 -27.90
N GLN A 153 -31.51 15.03 -29.13
CA GLN A 153 -32.51 15.39 -30.13
C GLN A 153 -33.93 15.04 -29.66
N LYS A 154 -34.11 13.88 -29.02
CA LYS A 154 -35.39 13.49 -28.44
C LYS A 154 -35.82 14.44 -27.33
N VAL A 155 -34.94 14.75 -26.38
CA VAL A 155 -35.22 15.69 -25.28
C VAL A 155 -35.54 17.09 -25.81
N ILE A 156 -34.80 17.57 -26.82
CA ILE A 156 -35.05 18.85 -27.47
C ILE A 156 -36.43 18.84 -28.14
N THR A 157 -36.78 17.78 -28.86
CA THR A 157 -38.09 17.63 -29.52
C THR A 157 -39.22 17.63 -28.49
N GLU A 158 -39.11 16.85 -27.43
CA GLU A 158 -40.08 16.82 -26.33
C GLU A 158 -40.22 18.20 -25.65
N THR A 159 -39.10 18.92 -25.48
CA THR A 159 -39.08 20.28 -24.93
C THR A 159 -39.81 21.25 -25.85
N PHE A 160 -39.58 21.20 -27.17
CA PHE A 160 -40.30 22.01 -28.15
C PHE A 160 -41.78 21.65 -28.23
N GLU A 161 -42.11 20.39 -28.00
CA GLU A 161 -43.49 19.91 -28.01
C GLU A 161 -44.28 20.27 -26.75
N SER A 162 -43.58 20.65 -25.68
CA SER A 162 -44.18 21.10 -24.42
C SER A 162 -45.13 22.29 -24.66
N PRO A 163 -46.36 22.25 -24.13
CA PRO A 163 -47.32 23.34 -24.26
C PRO A 163 -46.77 24.69 -23.79
N LEU A 164 -45.94 24.70 -22.75
CA LEU A 164 -45.29 25.91 -22.24
C LEU A 164 -44.29 26.50 -23.25
N PHE A 165 -43.54 25.64 -23.92
CA PHE A 165 -42.54 26.08 -24.90
C PHE A 165 -43.19 26.48 -26.22
N LYS A 166 -44.21 25.75 -26.67
CA LYS A 166 -45.07 26.13 -27.81
C LYS A 166 -45.69 27.51 -27.60
N ALA A 167 -46.25 27.78 -26.42
CA ALA A 167 -46.83 29.07 -26.09
C ALA A 167 -45.78 30.19 -26.09
N LYS A 168 -44.58 29.95 -25.53
CA LYS A 168 -43.47 30.91 -25.60
C LYS A 168 -43.01 31.19 -27.03
N ILE A 169 -42.89 30.15 -27.86
CA ILE A 169 -42.53 30.33 -29.28
C ILE A 169 -43.60 31.13 -30.00
N GLN A 170 -44.88 30.82 -29.77
CA GLN A 170 -45.98 31.58 -30.36
C GLN A 170 -45.96 33.05 -29.91
N ASP A 171 -45.74 33.33 -28.63
CA ASP A 171 -45.61 34.71 -28.11
C ASP A 171 -44.42 35.45 -28.74
N VAL A 172 -43.26 34.78 -28.89
CA VAL A 172 -42.08 35.35 -29.58
C VAL A 172 -42.37 35.62 -31.05
N LEU A 173 -43.04 34.71 -31.75
CA LEU A 173 -43.42 34.89 -33.16
C LEU A 173 -44.43 36.04 -33.33
N LEU A 174 -45.39 36.17 -32.42
CA LEU A 174 -46.36 37.26 -32.43
C LEU A 174 -45.69 38.61 -32.15
N LYS A 175 -44.75 38.67 -31.19
CA LYS A 175 -43.95 39.88 -30.93
C LYS A 175 -43.09 40.27 -32.12
N ALA A 176 -42.38 39.32 -32.72
CA ALA A 176 -41.57 39.59 -33.92
C ALA A 176 -42.44 40.06 -35.10
N ALA A 177 -43.65 39.50 -35.28
CA ALA A 177 -44.59 39.96 -36.30
C ALA A 177 -45.18 41.35 -35.98
N GLY A 178 -45.35 41.68 -34.70
CA GLY A 178 -45.73 43.02 -34.23
C GLY A 178 -44.62 44.06 -34.49
N GLU A 179 -43.38 43.74 -34.15
CA GLU A 179 -42.21 44.58 -34.39
C GLU A 179 -41.91 44.76 -35.89
N MET A 180 -42.14 43.73 -36.72
CA MET A 180 -42.06 43.86 -38.19
C MET A 180 -43.17 44.73 -38.77
N LYS A 181 -44.34 44.80 -38.13
CA LYS A 181 -45.42 45.72 -38.52
C LYS A 181 -45.17 47.14 -38.04
N GLU A 182 -44.57 47.34 -36.87
CA GLU A 182 -44.17 48.66 -36.37
C GLU A 182 -42.89 49.19 -37.03
N GLY A 183 -42.03 48.33 -37.58
CA GLY A 183 -40.84 48.70 -38.36
C GLY A 183 -41.07 48.83 -39.88
N GLY A 184 -42.31 48.61 -40.35
CA GLY A 184 -42.67 48.58 -41.77
C GLY A 184 -43.13 49.91 -42.37
N GLU A 185 -43.18 51.00 -41.59
CA GLU A 185 -43.70 52.29 -42.03
C GLU A 185 -42.66 53.42 -42.01
N SER A 186 -41.48 53.16 -42.58
CA SER A 186 -40.60 54.24 -43.07
C SER A 186 -39.62 53.73 -44.11
N GLY A 187 -39.95 53.90 -45.40
CA GLY A 187 -38.95 53.83 -46.47
C GLY A 187 -39.43 53.29 -47.81
N GLY A 188 -40.34 54.02 -48.48
CA GLY A 188 -40.67 53.76 -49.89
C GLY A 188 -40.96 55.05 -50.67
N GLY A 189 -40.12 55.33 -51.68
CA GLY A 189 -40.20 56.44 -52.66
C GLY A 189 -39.13 57.51 -52.42
N GLU A 190 -38.27 57.95 -53.34
CA GLU A 190 -38.20 58.02 -54.82
C GLU A 190 -36.69 58.09 -55.20
N GLN A 191 -36.20 57.35 -56.21
CA GLN A 191 -36.05 57.71 -57.63
C GLN A 191 -34.84 58.62 -57.99
N GLY A 192 -34.07 58.16 -58.99
CA GLY A 192 -33.02 58.89 -59.72
C GLY A 192 -31.64 58.26 -59.50
N GLY A 193 -30.92 57.66 -60.46
CA GLY A 193 -30.86 57.87 -61.90
C GLY A 193 -29.43 58.29 -62.25
N GLY A 194 -28.75 57.58 -63.16
CA GLY A 194 -27.55 58.07 -63.84
C GLY A 194 -26.25 57.27 -63.65
N GLU A 195 -26.03 56.34 -64.60
CA GLU A 195 -24.89 56.27 -65.54
C GLU A 195 -23.42 56.52 -65.11
N SER A 196 -22.55 55.72 -65.75
CA SER A 196 -21.09 55.87 -65.95
C SER A 196 -20.19 55.61 -64.74
N GLY A 197 -19.11 54.84 -64.82
CA GLY A 197 -18.38 54.32 -65.97
C GLY A 197 -16.92 54.09 -65.57
N GLY A 198 -16.25 53.11 -66.18
CA GLY A 198 -14.80 52.88 -66.12
C GLY A 198 -14.29 52.32 -64.79
N GLY A 199 -13.37 51.36 -64.73
CA GLY A 199 -12.34 50.94 -65.67
C GLY A 199 -11.04 50.74 -64.88
N GLY A 200 -10.21 49.78 -65.31
CA GLY A 200 -8.81 49.63 -64.87
C GLY A 200 -8.66 48.83 -63.57
N GLU A 201 -8.31 47.54 -63.59
CA GLU A 201 -7.03 46.93 -64.00
C GLU A 201 -5.94 47.00 -62.91
N SER A 202 -5.21 45.89 -62.83
CA SER A 202 -3.88 45.72 -62.24
C SER A 202 -3.86 45.57 -60.71
N GLY A 203 -3.35 44.49 -60.15
CA GLY A 203 -2.37 43.55 -60.67
C GLY A 203 -1.24 43.41 -59.65
N ASP A 204 -0.53 42.29 -59.72
CA ASP A 204 0.77 42.05 -59.07
C ASP A 204 0.70 41.77 -57.56
N SER A 205 1.40 40.82 -56.95
CA SER A 205 2.32 39.75 -57.34
C SER A 205 2.38 38.85 -56.09
N GLY A 206 2.64 37.55 -56.12
CA GLY A 206 3.75 36.93 -56.80
C GLY A 206 4.74 36.40 -55.75
N GLY A 207 4.76 35.07 -55.60
CA GLY A 207 5.90 34.29 -55.10
C GLY A 207 6.12 34.28 -53.58
N SER A 208 6.89 33.35 -53.01
CA SER A 208 7.48 32.07 -53.44
C SER A 208 8.31 31.60 -52.24
N GLY A 209 8.59 30.31 -52.12
CA GLY A 209 9.68 29.77 -51.29
C GLY A 209 9.18 29.12 -49.99
N SER A 210 9.20 27.80 -49.81
CA SER A 210 10.32 26.83 -49.87
C SER A 210 11.22 26.87 -48.64
N GLY A 211 11.49 25.66 -48.09
CA GLY A 211 12.38 25.35 -46.96
C GLY A 211 11.59 24.70 -45.83
N GLY A 212 11.60 23.38 -45.63
CA GLY A 212 12.75 22.57 -45.16
C GLY A 212 12.77 22.65 -43.62
N GLY A 213 12.72 21.60 -42.81
CA GLY A 213 13.28 20.25 -42.87
C GLY A 213 14.06 20.02 -41.55
N GLY A 214 13.93 18.84 -40.94
CA GLY A 214 14.61 18.42 -39.70
C GLY A 214 13.87 18.82 -38.41
N GLN A 215 13.63 17.96 -37.42
CA GLN A 215 14.30 16.73 -36.98
C GLN A 215 13.29 15.63 -36.63
#